data_AF-A0A9D1U5J0-F1
#
_entry.id   AF-A0A9D1U5J0-F1
#
_cell.length_a   1.000
_cell.length_b   1.000
_cell.length_c   1.000
_cell.angle_alpha   90.00
_cell.angle_beta   90.00
_cell.angle_gamma   90.00
#
_symmetry.space_group_name_H-M   'P 1'
#
loop_
_entity.id
_entity.type
_entity.pdbx_description
1 polymer ?
#
loop_
_entity_poly.entity_id
_entity_poly.type
_entity_poly.pdbx_seq_one_letter_code
_entity_poly.pdbx_strand_id
1 'polypeptide(L)' 'MENGKKPLDILIDTDIGGDIDDALALALALNSPEINLVGITTNYLSNQWRTDLTREMLAAFGRADIEVAMGAEKPLLG' A
#
# COMPACT_ATOMS: atom_id res chain seq x y z
N MET A 1 -0.38 26.90 -19.36
CA MET A 1 -1.27 25.72 -19.32
C MET A 1 -0.35 24.55 -19.06
N GLU A 2 -0.24 24.11 -17.80
CA GLU A 2 0.68 23.01 -17.47
C GLU A 2 0.28 21.76 -18.26
N ASN A 3 1.26 21.15 -18.92
CA ASN A 3 1.11 19.86 -19.57
C ASN A 3 0.83 18.82 -18.47
N GLY A 4 -0.45 18.64 -18.13
CA GLY A 4 -0.90 17.75 -17.07
C GLY A 4 -0.52 16.31 -17.39
N LYS A 5 0.62 15.85 -16.89
CA LYS A 5 0.98 14.43 -16.92
C LYS A 5 -0.12 13.67 -16.19
N LYS A 6 -0.64 12.61 -16.84
CA LYS A 6 -1.53 11.65 -16.18
C LYS A 6 -0.82 11.11 -14.92
N PRO A 7 -1.52 10.95 -13.78
CA PRO A 7 -0.96 10.26 -12.63
C PRO A 7 -0.42 8.87 -13.02
N LEU A 8 0.69 8.48 -12.39
CA LEU A 8 1.33 7.20 -12.62
C LEU A 8 0.59 6.10 -11.89
N ASP A 9 0.20 5.05 -12.62
CA ASP A 9 -0.45 3.88 -12.05
C ASP A 9 0.60 3.06 -11.28
N ILE A 10 0.40 2.89 -9.96
CA ILE A 10 1.35 2.22 -9.06
C ILE A 10 0.64 1.11 -8.28
N LEU A 11 1.29 -0.04 -8.17
CA LEU A 11 1.01 -1.09 -7.17
C LEU A 11 2.08 -1.00 -6.09
N ILE A 12 1.69 -0.99 -4.81
CA ILE A 12 2.63 -1.02 -3.68
C ILE A 12 2.66 -2.43 -3.11
N ASP A 13 3.86 -2.98 -2.94
CA ASP A 13 4.13 -4.22 -2.20
C ASP A 13 4.95 -3.89 -0.96
N THR A 14 4.45 -4.20 0.24
CA THR A 14 5.01 -3.68 1.52
C THR A 14 4.87 -4.67 2.67
N ASP A 15 5.80 -4.67 3.62
CA ASP A 15 5.75 -5.42 4.88
C ASP A 15 5.21 -4.61 6.08
N ILE A 16 4.43 -3.57 5.78
CA ILE A 16 3.83 -2.62 6.72
C ILE A 16 3.46 -3.22 8.08
N GLY A 17 3.92 -2.55 9.13
CA GLY A 17 3.79 -2.99 10.51
C GLY A 17 5.05 -3.66 11.08
N GLY A 18 6.14 -3.76 10.31
CA GLY A 18 7.48 -4.05 10.81
C GLY A 18 8.12 -2.83 11.48
N ASP A 19 8.20 -1.73 10.74
CA ASP A 19 8.64 -0.40 11.17
C ASP A 19 7.70 0.68 10.61
N ILE A 20 8.06 1.96 10.80
CA ILE A 20 7.16 3.10 10.56
C ILE A 20 7.23 3.61 9.10
N ASP A 21 8.31 3.34 8.37
CA ASP A 21 8.56 3.94 7.06
C ASP A 21 7.59 3.45 6.00
N ASP A 22 7.13 2.20 6.05
CA ASP A 22 6.05 1.72 5.17
C ASP A 22 4.77 2.53 5.31
N ALA A 23 4.37 2.82 6.56
CA ALA A 23 3.18 3.61 6.83
C ALA A 23 3.35 5.06 6.36
N LEU A 24 4.56 5.64 6.51
CA LEU A 24 4.86 6.97 5.99
C LEU A 24 4.87 7.00 4.45
N ALA A 25 5.43 5.97 3.81
CA ALA A 25 5.46 5.82 2.36
C ALA A 25 4.05 5.67 1.79
N LEU A 26 3.20 4.84 2.40
CA LEU A 26 1.81 4.68 2.01
C LEU A 26 1.02 5.98 2.21
N ALA A 27 1.19 6.67 3.35
CA ALA A 27 0.55 7.97 3.58
C ALA A 27 0.95 9.01 2.53
N LEU A 28 2.23 9.05 2.16
CA LEU A 28 2.74 9.93 1.10
C LEU A 28 2.11 9.58 -0.25
N ALA A 29 2.07 8.29 -0.61
CA ALA A 29 1.47 7.83 -1.87
C ALA A 29 -0.02 8.17 -1.96
N LEU A 30 -0.78 7.97 -0.88
CA LEU A 30 -2.21 8.28 -0.82
C LEU A 30 -2.53 9.77 -0.99
N ASN A 31 -1.59 10.65 -0.67
CA ASN A 31 -1.75 12.11 -0.77
C ASN A 31 -1.04 12.71 -2.00
N SER A 32 -0.39 11.90 -2.83
CA SER A 32 0.34 12.39 -4.00
C SER A 32 -0.60 12.51 -5.21
N PRO A 33 -0.78 13.72 -5.80
CA PRO A 33 -1.58 13.88 -7.01
C PRO A 33 -0.89 13.27 -8.25
N GLU A 34 0.38 12.94 -8.16
CA GLU A 34 1.16 12.31 -9.24
C GLU A 34 0.97 10.79 -9.28
N ILE A 35 0.31 10.20 -8.29
CA ILE A 35 0.15 8.74 -8.14
C ILE A 35 -1.32 8.35 -8.23
N ASN A 36 -1.60 7.36 -9.05
CA ASN A 36 -2.84 6.59 -9.00
C ASN A 36 -2.54 5.22 -8.40
N LEU A 37 -2.84 5.05 -7.11
CA LEU A 37 -2.61 3.78 -6.42
C LEU A 37 -3.70 2.77 -6.82
N VAL A 38 -3.33 1.76 -7.60
CA VAL A 38 -4.27 0.79 -8.20
C VAL A 38 -4.49 -0.46 -7.34
N GLY A 39 -3.68 -0.64 -6.30
CA GLY A 39 -3.79 -1.75 -5.37
C GLY A 39 -2.59 -1.84 -4.42
N ILE A 40 -2.72 -2.67 -3.40
CA ILE A 40 -1.66 -2.95 -2.43
C ILE A 40 -1.55 -4.45 -2.21
N THR A 41 -0.32 -4.97 -2.15
CA THR A 41 -0.02 -6.31 -1.63
C THR A 41 0.78 -6.19 -0.34
N THR A 42 0.48 -7.05 0.63
CA THR A 42 1.30 -7.16 1.84
C THR A 42 2.24 -8.35 1.76
N ASN A 43 3.52 -8.20 2.11
CA ASN A 43 4.53 -9.26 2.06
C ASN A 43 5.18 -9.53 3.44
N TYR A 44 6.30 -10.28 3.46
CA TYR A 44 7.14 -10.69 4.60
C TYR A 44 6.42 -11.17 5.88
N LEU A 45 6.43 -12.49 6.10
CA LEU A 45 5.66 -13.11 7.19
C LEU A 45 4.21 -12.60 7.16
N SER A 46 3.69 -12.39 5.94
CA SER A 46 2.41 -11.70 5.76
C SER A 46 1.33 -12.59 6.32
N ASN A 47 0.81 -12.12 7.43
CA ASN A 47 -0.27 -12.69 8.20
C ASN A 47 -1.43 -11.72 8.10
N GLN A 48 -2.63 -12.26 8.31
CA GLN A 48 -3.88 -11.53 8.17
C GLN A 48 -3.87 -10.14 8.82
N TRP A 49 -3.18 -9.97 9.95
CA TRP A 49 -3.11 -8.69 10.65
C TRP A 49 -2.42 -7.58 9.86
N ARG A 50 -1.42 -7.85 9.02
CA ARG A 50 -0.79 -6.80 8.18
C ARG A 50 -1.75 -6.30 7.14
N THR A 51 -2.42 -7.23 6.46
CA THR A 51 -3.45 -6.90 5.46
C THR A 51 -4.58 -6.12 6.11
N ASP A 52 -5.01 -6.49 7.32
CA ASP A 52 -6.04 -5.77 8.07
C ASP A 52 -5.54 -4.39 8.53
N LEU A 53 -4.29 -4.27 9.00
CA LEU A 53 -3.67 -2.98 9.34
C LEU A 53 -3.66 -2.03 8.14
N THR A 54 -3.28 -2.52 6.95
CA THR A 54 -3.32 -1.72 5.71
C THR A 54 -4.74 -1.27 5.40
N ARG A 55 -5.74 -2.15 5.53
CA ARG A 55 -7.16 -1.81 5.30
C ARG A 55 -7.67 -0.76 6.28
N GLU A 56 -7.33 -0.86 7.56
CA GLU A 56 -7.68 0.13 8.58
C GLU A 56 -7.03 1.48 8.27
N MET A 57 -5.76 1.48 7.85
CA MET A 57 -5.09 2.70 7.43
C MET A 57 -5.78 3.32 6.20
N LEU A 58 -6.09 2.55 5.16
CA LEU A 58 -6.85 3.03 4.00
C LEU A 58 -8.21 3.61 4.39
N ALA A 59 -8.93 2.93 5.29
CA ALA A 59 -10.21 3.42 5.81
C ALA A 59 -10.06 4.77 6.53
N ALA A 60 -9.00 4.95 7.33
CA ALA A 60 -8.69 6.21 8.00
C ALA A 60 -8.38 7.36 7.01
N PHE A 61 -7.82 7.05 5.83
CA PHE A 61 -7.63 8.01 4.74
C PHE A 61 -8.85 8.16 3.82
N GLY A 62 -9.95 7.46 4.08
CA GLY A 62 -11.14 7.47 3.23
C GLY A 62 -10.93 6.81 1.87
N ARG A 63 -9.94 5.92 1.75
CA ARG A 63 -9.51 5.23 0.52
C ARG A 63 -9.74 3.72 0.56
N ALA A 64 -10.82 3.29 1.22
CA ALA A 64 -11.23 1.89 1.26
C ALA A 64 -11.66 1.32 -0.10
N ASP A 65 -11.65 2.14 -1.17
CA ASP A 65 -11.82 1.72 -2.57
C ASP A 65 -10.62 0.96 -3.12
N ILE A 66 -9.44 1.09 -2.51
CA ILE A 66 -8.21 0.45 -2.97
C ILE A 66 -8.16 -0.99 -2.47
N GLU A 67 -8.03 -1.95 -3.40
CA GLU A 67 -7.93 -3.37 -3.06
C GLU A 67 -6.61 -3.67 -2.34
N VAL A 68 -6.70 -4.45 -1.25
CA VAL A 68 -5.53 -4.96 -0.52
C VAL A 68 -5.56 -6.48 -0.52
N ALA A 69 -4.54 -7.09 -1.09
CA ALA A 69 -4.37 -8.54 -1.15
C ALA A 69 -3.21 -9.01 -0.26
N MET A 70 -3.40 -10.13 0.43
CA MET A 70 -2.34 -10.77 1.20
C MET A 70 -1.38 -11.50 0.26
N GLY A 71 -0.09 -11.24 0.38
CA GLY A 71 0.97 -11.93 -0.36
C GLY A 71 1.41 -13.24 0.30
N ALA A 72 2.65 -13.65 0.03
CA ALA A 72 3.19 -14.91 0.54
C ALA A 72 3.44 -14.87 2.05
N GLU A 73 2.98 -15.91 2.76
CA GLU A 73 3.18 -16.03 4.21
C GLU A 73 4.65 -16.29 4.58
N LYS A 74 5.41 -16.93 3.70
CA LYS A 74 6.80 -17.36 3.97
C LYS A 74 7.73 -16.99 2.82
N PRO A 75 9.01 -16.71 3.10
CA PRO A 75 10.01 -16.54 2.05
C PRO A 75 10.19 -17.83 1.25
N LEU A 76 10.69 -17.71 0.02
CA LEU A 76 10.92 -18.84 -0.88
C LEU A 76 12.01 -19.81 -0.37
N LEU A 77 12.97 -19.29 0.40
CA LEU A 77 14.02 -20.04 1.09
C LEU A 77 14.15 -19.48 2.51
N GLY A 78 14.26 -20.36 3.50
CA GLY A 78 14.41 -20.04 4.92
C GLY A 78 15.23 -21.08 5.63
#